data_AF-E8TML3-F1
#
_entry.id   AF-E8TML3-F1
#
_cell.length_a   1.000
_cell.length_b   1.000
_cell.length_c   1.000
_cell.angle_alpha   90.00
_cell.angle_beta   90.00
_cell.angle_gamma   90.00
#
_symmetry.space_group_name_H-M   'P 1'
#
loop_
_entity.id
_entity.type
_entity.pdbx_description
1 polymer ?
#
loop_
_entity_poly.entity_id
_entity_poly.type
_entity_poly.pdbx_seq_one_letter_code
_entity_poly.pdbx_strand_id
1 'polypeptide(L)'
;MAGSLAGSEGDKRFPPYLPRNPKDPCTKAYKAYVAAGGHSAYATTPYARIMSSYIVCGGHLNAPSQKTAEELAMKSCQSTRGHYKVTTGGSCEIAASK
;
A
#
# COMPACT_ATOMS: atom_id res chain seq x y z
N MET A 1 10.10 24.93 5.26
CA MET A 1 10.21 23.69 6.04
C MET A 1 9.20 22.70 5.48
N ALA A 2 9.64 21.56 4.94
CA ALA A 2 8.71 20.47 4.67
C ALA A 2 8.32 19.88 6.04
N GLY A 3 7.08 20.11 6.46
CA GLY A 3 6.57 19.53 7.70
C GLY A 3 6.63 18.01 7.63
N SER A 4 6.83 17.36 8.77
CA SER A 4 6.75 15.89 8.85
C SER A 4 5.39 15.42 8.33
N LEU A 5 5.38 14.49 7.38
CA LEU A 5 4.16 13.87 6.85
C LEU A 5 3.68 12.70 7.73
N ALA A 6 4.32 12.49 8.88
CA ALA A 6 3.98 11.42 9.81
C ALA A 6 2.57 11.60 10.35
N GLY A 7 1.80 10.51 10.42
CA GLY A 7 0.40 10.50 10.83
C GLY A 7 -0.58 10.88 9.71
N SER A 8 -0.12 11.47 8.61
CA SER A 8 -0.96 11.75 7.44
C SER A 8 -1.07 10.54 6.54
N GLU A 9 -2.26 10.31 5.98
CA GLU A 9 -2.51 9.34 4.90
C GLU A 9 -2.37 9.99 3.51
N GLY A 10 -2.00 11.27 3.44
CA GLY A 10 -1.80 11.99 2.18
C GLY A 10 -2.99 11.96 1.24
N ASP A 11 -2.70 11.84 -0.06
CA ASP A 11 -3.70 11.65 -1.10
C ASP A 11 -4.20 10.21 -1.10
N LYS A 12 -5.38 10.00 -0.51
CA LYS A 12 -6.06 8.72 -0.44
C LYS A 12 -7.01 8.58 -1.63
N ARG A 13 -6.70 7.65 -2.55
CA ARG A 13 -7.54 7.33 -3.71
C ARG A 13 -8.70 6.41 -3.34
N PHE A 14 -8.46 5.45 -2.47
CA PHE A 14 -9.48 4.55 -1.93
C PHE A 14 -9.06 3.97 -0.57
N PRO A 15 -10.01 3.57 0.30
CA PRO A 15 -9.67 2.90 1.55
C PRO A 15 -9.20 1.47 1.27
N PRO A 16 -7.94 1.10 1.57
CA PRO A 16 -7.50 -0.29 1.41
C PRO A 16 -8.23 -1.17 2.42
N TYR A 17 -8.58 -2.40 2.03
CA TYR A 17 -9.04 -3.37 3.02
C TYR A 17 -7.86 -3.79 3.89
N LEU A 18 -7.98 -3.53 5.19
CA LEU A 18 -7.00 -3.93 6.19
C LEU A 18 -7.63 -5.03 7.03
N PRO A 19 -7.09 -6.26 7.00
CA PRO A 19 -7.52 -7.31 7.90
C PRO A 19 -7.51 -6.85 9.36
N ARG A 20 -8.51 -7.29 10.13
CA ARG A 20 -8.69 -6.88 11.53
C ARG A 20 -7.51 -7.24 12.44
N ASN A 21 -6.71 -8.25 12.08
CA ASN A 21 -5.55 -8.63 12.86
C ASN A 21 -4.38 -7.65 12.57
N PRO A 22 -3.91 -6.90 13.56
CA PRO A 22 -2.82 -5.94 13.38
C PRO A 22 -1.47 -6.59 13.01
N LYS A 23 -1.34 -7.92 13.20
CA LYS A 23 -0.16 -8.68 12.79
C LYS A 23 -0.15 -9.04 11.30
N ASP A 24 -1.27 -8.86 10.60
CA ASP A 24 -1.34 -9.20 9.18
C ASP A 24 -0.41 -8.27 8.38
N PRO A 25 0.37 -8.80 7.42
CA PRO A 25 1.41 -8.05 6.73
C PRO A 25 0.93 -6.73 6.11
N CYS A 26 -0.26 -6.74 5.50
CA CYS A 26 -0.82 -5.56 4.86
C CYS A 26 -1.29 -4.49 5.85
N THR A 27 -1.84 -4.90 7.00
CA THR A 27 -2.18 -3.99 8.10
C THR A 27 -0.93 -3.38 8.71
N LYS A 28 0.12 -4.18 8.91
CA LYS A 28 1.42 -3.70 9.42
C LYS A 28 2.07 -2.70 8.45
N ALA A 29 2.10 -3.02 7.16
CA ALA A 29 2.66 -2.16 6.12
C ALA A 29 1.92 -0.82 6.01
N TYR A 30 0.58 -0.84 6.09
CA TYR A 30 -0.22 0.39 6.07
C TYR A 30 0.07 1.29 7.27
N LYS A 31 0.18 0.73 8.48
CA LYS A 31 0.55 1.50 9.67
C LYS A 31 1.94 2.12 9.56
N ALA A 32 2.90 1.38 9.00
CA ALA A 32 4.25 1.90 8.75
C ALA A 32 4.24 3.06 7.73
N TYR A 33 3.41 2.95 6.69
CA TYR A 33 3.15 4.04 5.74
C TYR A 33 2.59 5.29 6.42
N VAL A 34 1.56 5.15 7.26
CA VAL A 34 0.98 6.28 8.00
C VAL A 34 2.02 6.91 8.94
N ALA A 35 2.81 6.10 9.63
CA ALA A 35 3.84 6.57 10.55
C ALA A 35 5.05 7.25 9.86
N ALA A 36 5.31 6.97 8.57
CA ALA A 36 6.46 7.52 7.86
C ALA A 36 6.35 9.04 7.68
N GLY A 37 7.46 9.75 7.94
CA GLY A 37 7.53 11.21 7.90
C GLY A 37 7.85 11.80 6.52
N GLY A 38 8.34 10.99 5.59
CA GLY A 38 8.70 11.40 4.23
C GLY A 38 7.76 10.84 3.16
N HIS A 39 8.11 11.09 1.89
CA HIS A 39 7.30 10.66 0.77
C HIS A 39 7.16 9.14 0.75
N SER A 40 5.92 8.66 0.78
CA SER A 40 5.62 7.25 0.96
C SER A 40 4.39 6.90 0.14
N ALA A 41 4.25 5.64 -0.25
CA ALA A 41 3.06 5.18 -0.96
C ALA A 41 2.71 3.76 -0.55
N TYR A 42 1.42 3.45 -0.67
CA TYR A 42 0.84 2.16 -0.39
C TYR A 42 -0.02 1.71 -1.57
N ALA A 43 0.31 0.55 -2.11
CA ALA A 43 -0.40 -0.10 -3.20
C ALA A 43 -1.05 -1.38 -2.70
N THR A 44 -2.22 -1.71 -3.24
CA THR A 44 -2.88 -2.99 -2.96
C THR A 44 -3.73 -3.44 -4.12
N THR A 45 -3.97 -4.75 -4.22
CA THR A 45 -5.00 -5.30 -5.11
C THR A 45 -6.40 -4.99 -4.56
N PRO A 46 -7.39 -4.70 -5.40
CA PRO A 46 -8.75 -4.47 -4.95
C PRO A 46 -9.32 -5.68 -4.21
N TYR A 47 -9.99 -5.41 -3.10
CA TYR A 47 -10.75 -6.43 -2.38
C TYR A 47 -12.17 -6.48 -2.93
N ALA A 48 -12.51 -7.55 -3.66
CA ALA A 48 -13.89 -7.87 -3.93
C ALA A 48 -14.45 -8.66 -2.72
N ARG A 49 -15.65 -8.32 -2.23
CA ARG A 49 -16.31 -9.03 -1.11
C ARG A 49 -16.61 -10.51 -1.36
N ILE A 50 -16.20 -11.05 -2.50
CA ILE A 50 -16.19 -12.49 -2.76
C ILE A 50 -15.10 -13.07 -1.86
N MET A 51 -15.50 -13.76 -0.78
CA MET A 51 -14.68 -14.19 0.36
C MET A 51 -13.41 -15.02 0.06
N SER A 52 -13.05 -15.22 -1.22
CA SER A 52 -11.91 -16.03 -1.67
C SER A 52 -10.81 -15.22 -2.40
N SER A 53 -10.88 -13.88 -2.43
CA SER A 53 -9.80 -13.07 -3.04
C SER A 53 -8.67 -12.79 -2.03
N TYR A 54 -7.45 -13.17 -2.39
CA TYR A 54 -6.26 -12.80 -1.63
C TYR A 54 -5.91 -11.34 -1.88
N ILE A 55 -5.67 -10.59 -0.80
CA ILE A 55 -5.20 -9.21 -0.91
C ILE A 55 -3.69 -9.22 -0.89
N VAL A 56 -3.10 -8.64 -1.92
CA VAL A 56 -1.68 -8.33 -1.98
C VAL A 56 -1.51 -6.84 -1.73
N CYS A 57 -0.48 -6.48 -0.99
CA CYS A 57 -0.08 -5.11 -0.75
C CYS A 57 1.41 -4.92 -1.05
N GLY A 58 1.78 -3.70 -1.40
CA GLY A 58 3.15 -3.24 -1.55
C GLY A 58 3.26 -1.82 -1.00
N GLY A 59 4.45 -1.43 -0.57
CA GLY A 59 4.65 -0.10 -0.02
C GLY A 59 6.10 0.32 -0.10
N HIS A 60 6.30 1.64 -0.11
CA HIS A 60 7.62 2.23 -0.04
C HIS A 60 7.58 3.46 0.87
N LEU A 61 8.60 3.61 1.71
CA LEU A 61 8.64 4.62 2.78
C LEU A 61 9.83 5.56 2.56
N ASN A 62 9.62 6.85 2.83
CA ASN A 62 10.66 7.88 2.82
C ASN A 62 11.48 7.95 1.51
N ALA A 63 10.79 7.87 0.37
CA ALA A 63 11.37 8.05 -0.94
C ALA A 63 11.79 9.52 -1.19
N PRO A 64 12.61 9.78 -2.22
CA PRO A 64 12.98 11.14 -2.62
C PRO A 64 11.80 12.01 -3.11
N SER A 65 10.71 11.38 -3.58
CA SER A 65 9.50 12.07 -4.03
C SER A 65 8.26 11.16 -3.93
N GLN A 66 7.06 11.75 -3.87
CA GLN A 66 5.80 11.02 -3.87
C GLN A 66 5.68 10.10 -5.10
N LYS A 67 6.06 10.60 -6.29
CA LYS A 67 6.05 9.81 -7.54
C LYS A 67 6.96 8.59 -7.46
N THR A 68 8.17 8.76 -6.94
CA THR A 68 9.10 7.63 -6.74
C THR A 68 8.54 6.62 -5.74
N ALA A 69 7.88 7.09 -4.68
CA ALA A 69 7.23 6.21 -3.72
C ALA A 69 6.13 5.38 -4.39
N GLU A 70 5.29 6.00 -5.23
CA GLU A 70 4.22 5.32 -5.97
C GLU A 70 4.75 4.24 -6.91
N GLU A 71 5.78 4.56 -7.71
CA GLU A 71 6.39 3.61 -8.65
C GLU A 71 6.97 2.39 -7.91
N LEU A 72 7.66 2.62 -6.78
CA LEU A 72 8.25 1.55 -5.98
C LEU A 72 7.19 0.73 -5.24
N ALA A 73 6.15 1.36 -4.69
CA ALA A 73 5.04 0.66 -4.05
C ALA A 73 4.27 -0.21 -5.05
N MET A 74 4.02 0.32 -6.27
CA MET A 74 3.39 -0.42 -7.35
C MET A 74 4.22 -1.64 -7.76
N LYS A 75 5.53 -1.44 -8.01
CA LYS A 75 6.45 -2.52 -8.36
C LYS A 75 6.51 -3.60 -7.27
N SER A 76 6.52 -3.19 -6.00
CA SER A 76 6.47 -4.11 -4.85
C SER A 76 5.19 -4.95 -4.87
N CYS A 77 4.01 -4.32 -5.02
CA CYS A 77 2.74 -5.04 -5.08
C CYS A 77 2.70 -6.03 -6.26
N GLN A 78 3.12 -5.60 -7.45
CA GLN A 78 3.15 -6.44 -8.64
C GLN A 78 4.11 -7.63 -8.49
N SER A 79 5.28 -7.41 -7.89
CA SER A 79 6.26 -8.46 -7.61
C SER A 79 5.70 -9.49 -6.62
N THR A 80 5.07 -9.05 -5.53
CA THR A 80 4.43 -9.93 -4.56
C THR A 80 3.29 -10.72 -5.18
N ARG A 81 2.46 -10.07 -6.01
CA ARG A 81 1.38 -10.73 -6.76
C ARG A 81 1.91 -11.82 -7.69
N GLY A 82 2.99 -11.54 -8.41
CA GLY A 82 3.66 -12.51 -9.28
C GLY A 82 4.29 -13.67 -8.50
N HIS A 83 4.94 -13.37 -7.37
CA HIS A 83 5.56 -14.37 -6.50
C HIS A 83 4.56 -15.38 -5.96
N TYR A 84 3.42 -14.90 -5.44
CA TYR A 84 2.35 -15.76 -4.91
C TYR A 84 1.37 -16.24 -5.98
N LYS A 85 1.59 -15.90 -7.25
CA LYS A 85 0.72 -16.25 -8.39
C LYS A 85 -0.75 -15.90 -8.13
N VAL A 86 -1.01 -14.77 -7.49
CA VAL A 86 -2.37 -14.32 -7.15
C VAL A 86 -3.05 -13.82 -8.42
N THR A 87 -3.93 -14.66 -8.96
CA THR A 87 -4.75 -14.37 -10.15
C THR A 87 -6.12 -13.79 -9.78
N THR A 88 -6.61 -14.09 -8.58
CA THR A 88 -7.89 -13.62 -8.04
C THR A 88 -7.67 -12.36 -7.19
N GLY A 89 -8.19 -11.21 -7.63
CA GLY A 89 -8.06 -9.94 -6.88
C GLY A 89 -7.77 -8.68 -7.71
N GLY A 90 -7.79 -8.73 -9.04
CA GLY A 90 -7.55 -7.55 -9.88
C GLY A 90 -6.07 -7.12 -9.96
N SER A 91 -5.81 -5.97 -10.59
CA SER A 91 -4.48 -5.36 -10.68
C SER A 91 -4.10 -4.63 -9.39
N CYS A 92 -2.79 -4.47 -9.14
CA CYS A 92 -2.33 -3.58 -8.08
C CYS A 92 -2.67 -2.13 -8.43
N GLU A 93 -3.16 -1.39 -7.43
CA GLU A 93 -3.52 0.02 -7.54
C GLU A 93 -2.95 0.80 -6.34
N ILE A 94 -2.63 2.08 -6.53
CA ILE A 94 -2.19 2.95 -5.43
C ILE A 94 -3.40 3.34 -4.60
N ALA A 95 -3.42 2.95 -3.33
CA ALA A 95 -4.51 3.32 -2.42
C ALA A 95 -4.26 4.68 -1.78
N ALA A 96 -3.01 4.97 -1.40
CA ALA A 96 -2.63 6.22 -0.77
C ALA A 96 -1.15 6.57 -1.02
N SER A 97 -0.84 7.87 -1.12
CA SER A 97 0.53 8.36 -1.23
C SER A 97 0.70 9.76 -0.62
N LYS A 98 1.91 10.05 -0.17
CA LYS A 98 2.31 11.35 0.41
C LYS A 98 3.75 11.65 0.06
#